data_AF-A0A527I9G8-F1
#
_entry.id   AF-A0A527I9G8-F1
#
_cell.length_a   1.000
_cell.length_b   1.000
_cell.length_c   1.000
_cell.angle_alpha   90.00
_cell.angle_beta   90.00
_cell.angle_gamma   90.00
#
_symmetry.space_group_name_H-M   'P 1'
#
loop_
_entity.id
_entity.type
_entity.pdbx_description
1 polymer ?
#
loop_
_entity_poly.entity_id
_entity_poly.type
_entity_poly.pdbx_seq_one_letter_code
_entity_poly.pdbx_strand_id
1 'polypeptide(L)'
;KRVDAAAVDLSTVRWLASRNPDRYFDAGRSWLSMLYGAALRQGDLDWLTFVNATFTIAMFGHENALYDAAFKDYFGQEPPARHPGFPAV
;
A
#
# COMPACT_ATOMS: atom_id res chain seq x y z
N LYS A 1 8.23 -27.21 14.51
CA LYS A 1 8.18 -26.28 13.37
C LYS A 1 7.08 -26.78 12.42
N ARG A 2 6.07 -25.98 12.05
CA ARG A 2 4.93 -26.44 11.22
C ARG A 2 5.09 -26.17 9.72
N VAL A 3 5.82 -25.12 9.36
CA VAL A 3 6.13 -24.72 7.99
C VAL A 3 7.51 -24.07 7.96
N ASP A 4 8.15 -24.04 6.80
CA ASP A 4 9.43 -23.35 6.56
C ASP A 4 9.28 -22.00 5.87
N ALA A 5 8.21 -21.82 5.09
CA ALA A 5 7.88 -20.57 4.39
C ALA A 5 6.36 -20.42 4.22
N ALA A 6 5.92 -19.20 3.95
CA ALA A 6 4.54 -18.88 3.59
C ALA A 6 4.52 -17.97 2.36
N ALA A 7 3.54 -18.19 1.48
CA ALA A 7 3.23 -17.28 0.39
C ALA A 7 2.01 -16.44 0.79
N VAL A 8 2.21 -15.15 0.92
CA VAL A 8 1.20 -14.15 1.28
C VAL A 8 1.42 -12.90 0.45
N ASP A 9 0.47 -11.97 0.53
CA ASP A 9 0.58 -10.69 -0.15
C ASP A 9 1.86 -9.93 0.21
N LEU A 10 2.47 -9.29 -0.79
CA LEU A 10 3.72 -8.54 -0.60
C LEU A 10 3.59 -7.43 0.45
N SER A 11 2.42 -6.79 0.54
CA SER A 11 2.10 -5.82 1.60
C SER A 11 2.25 -6.43 3.00
N THR A 12 1.76 -7.66 3.19
CA THR A 12 1.89 -8.41 4.44
C THR A 12 3.34 -8.80 4.72
N VAL A 13 4.07 -9.25 3.70
CA VAL A 13 5.51 -9.56 3.84
C VAL A 13 6.28 -8.32 4.32
N ARG A 14 6.06 -7.16 3.69
CA ARG A 14 6.73 -5.90 4.04
C ARG A 14 6.38 -5.44 5.44
N TRP A 15 5.12 -5.53 5.82
CA TRP A 15 4.69 -5.19 7.18
C TRP A 15 5.34 -6.09 8.23
N LEU A 16 5.34 -7.41 8.04
CA LEU A 16 5.97 -8.36 8.96
C LEU A 16 7.49 -8.13 9.08
N ALA A 17 8.17 -7.95 7.96
CA ALA A 17 9.62 -7.71 7.94
C ALA A 17 9.99 -6.36 8.58
N SER A 18 9.15 -5.32 8.40
CA SER A 18 9.34 -4.00 9.03
C SER A 18 9.20 -4.08 10.57
N ARG A 19 8.18 -4.81 11.05
CA ARG A 19 7.85 -4.88 12.49
C ARG A 19 8.72 -5.87 13.27
N ASN A 20 9.18 -6.95 12.64
CA ASN A 20 9.95 -8.02 13.28
C ASN A 20 11.08 -8.52 12.34
N PRO A 21 12.09 -7.68 12.05
CA PRO A 21 13.15 -7.98 11.09
C PRO A 21 14.07 -9.13 11.54
N ASP A 22 14.09 -9.45 12.83
CA ASP A 22 14.81 -10.57 13.42
C ASP A 22 14.14 -11.93 13.14
N ARG A 23 12.86 -11.92 12.75
CA ARG A 23 12.03 -13.12 12.60
C ARG A 23 11.53 -13.35 11.18
N TYR A 24 11.26 -12.29 10.43
CA TYR A 24 10.72 -12.38 9.08
C TYR A 24 11.63 -11.68 8.07
N PHE A 25 11.73 -12.27 6.88
CA PHE A 25 12.44 -11.68 5.75
C PHE A 25 11.67 -11.95 4.45
N ASP A 26 11.86 -11.07 3.46
CA ASP A 26 11.32 -11.23 2.12
C ASP A 26 12.18 -12.22 1.32
N ALA A 27 11.58 -13.29 0.82
CA ALA A 27 12.26 -14.30 0.01
C ALA A 27 12.57 -13.83 -1.43
N GLY A 28 12.17 -12.61 -1.81
CA GLY A 28 12.46 -12.01 -3.11
C GLY A 28 11.66 -12.62 -4.26
N ARG A 29 10.48 -13.18 -3.98
CA ARG A 29 9.62 -13.84 -4.97
C ARG A 29 8.24 -13.19 -4.99
N SER A 30 7.76 -12.89 -6.20
CA SER A 30 6.44 -12.32 -6.48
C SER A 30 5.83 -13.03 -7.69
N TRP A 31 4.51 -13.19 -7.70
CA TRP A 31 3.81 -13.96 -8.75
C TRP A 31 2.75 -13.15 -9.48
N LEU A 32 1.86 -12.49 -8.75
CA LEU A 32 0.70 -11.82 -9.30
C LEU A 32 0.59 -10.40 -8.76
N SER A 33 0.15 -9.47 -9.59
CA SER A 33 -0.33 -8.16 -9.15
C SER A 33 -1.72 -8.31 -8.54
N MET A 34 -1.94 -7.66 -7.40
CA MET A 34 -3.23 -7.63 -6.71
C MET A 34 -3.75 -6.20 -6.65
N LEU A 35 -5.06 -6.03 -6.80
CA LEU A 35 -5.72 -4.74 -6.61
C LEU A 35 -6.29 -4.66 -5.19
N TYR A 36 -5.89 -3.65 -4.44
CA TYR A 36 -6.47 -3.33 -3.14
C TYR A 36 -7.51 -2.22 -3.29
N GLY A 37 -8.61 -2.33 -2.57
CA GLY A 37 -9.67 -1.33 -2.51
C GLY A 37 -10.53 -1.51 -1.27
N ALA A 38 -11.40 -0.54 -1.01
CA ALA A 38 -12.38 -0.63 0.06
C ALA A 38 -13.67 -1.25 -0.49
N ALA A 39 -14.05 -2.42 0.04
CA ALA A 39 -15.35 -3.01 -0.26
C ALA A 39 -16.45 -2.26 0.51
N LEU A 40 -17.49 -1.83 -0.20
CA LEU A 40 -18.61 -1.07 0.37
C LEU A 40 -19.94 -1.77 0.08
N ARG A 41 -21.00 -1.32 0.77
CA ARG A 41 -22.34 -1.85 0.55
C ARG A 41 -22.79 -1.59 -0.89
N GLN A 42 -23.37 -2.59 -1.53
CA GLN A 42 -23.94 -2.43 -2.87
C GLN A 42 -25.07 -1.40 -2.86
N GLY A 43 -25.06 -0.50 -3.84
CA GLY A 43 -26.03 0.59 -3.98
C GLY A 43 -25.66 1.89 -3.24
N ASP A 44 -24.59 1.90 -2.43
CA ASP A 44 -24.15 3.08 -1.69
C ASP A 44 -23.13 3.91 -2.50
N LEU A 45 -23.63 4.58 -3.54
CA LEU A 45 -22.78 5.30 -4.49
C LEU A 45 -22.15 6.57 -3.92
N ASP A 46 -22.83 7.25 -3.00
CA ASP A 46 -22.30 8.45 -2.35
C ASP A 46 -21.08 8.08 -1.51
N TRP A 47 -21.17 6.99 -0.74
CA TRP A 47 -20.05 6.51 0.05
C TRP A 47 -18.90 5.98 -0.82
N LEU A 48 -19.22 5.24 -1.89
CA LEU A 48 -18.21 4.79 -2.86
C LEU A 48 -17.46 5.96 -3.49
N THR A 49 -18.18 7.01 -3.88
CA THR A 49 -17.59 8.20 -4.47
C THR A 49 -16.68 8.91 -3.46
N PHE A 50 -17.15 9.07 -2.22
CA PHE A 50 -16.37 9.67 -1.15
C PHE A 50 -15.06 8.92 -0.91
N VAL A 51 -15.12 7.60 -0.67
CA VAL A 51 -13.94 6.78 -0.37
C VAL A 51 -12.93 6.78 -1.53
N ASN A 52 -13.40 6.65 -2.77
CA ASN A 52 -12.54 6.70 -3.95
C ASN A 52 -11.86 8.07 -4.11
N ALA A 53 -12.58 9.16 -3.85
CA ALA A 53 -12.01 10.51 -3.88
C ALA A 53 -10.94 10.68 -2.80
N THR A 54 -11.18 10.22 -1.56
CA THR A 54 -10.20 10.26 -0.48
C THR A 54 -8.90 9.53 -0.86
N PHE A 55 -9.00 8.29 -1.37
CA PHE A 55 -7.81 7.55 -1.81
C PHE A 55 -7.09 8.24 -2.96
N THR A 56 -7.83 8.70 -3.97
CA THR A 56 -7.24 9.36 -5.13
C THR A 56 -6.46 10.62 -4.72
N ILE A 57 -7.05 11.46 -3.86
CA ILE A 57 -6.44 12.72 -3.43
C ILE A 57 -5.20 12.47 -2.54
N ALA A 58 -5.29 11.52 -1.61
CA ALA A 58 -4.15 11.19 -0.74
C ALA A 58 -3.02 10.50 -1.52
N MET A 59 -3.32 9.61 -2.47
CA MET A 59 -2.28 8.84 -3.18
C MET A 59 -1.65 9.61 -4.35
N PHE A 60 -2.46 10.36 -5.08
CA PHE A 60 -2.09 10.93 -6.38
C PHE A 60 -2.38 12.42 -6.53
N GLY A 61 -3.22 12.98 -5.65
CA GLY A 61 -3.58 14.39 -5.63
C GLY A 61 -2.56 15.24 -4.88
N HIS A 62 -3.05 16.10 -3.98
CA HIS A 62 -2.23 17.07 -3.27
C HIS A 62 -1.92 16.69 -1.81
N GLU A 63 -2.57 15.67 -1.26
CA GLU A 63 -2.44 15.28 0.16
C GLU A 63 -1.50 14.08 0.35
N ASN A 64 -0.42 14.04 -0.43
CA ASN A 64 0.47 12.87 -0.49
C ASN A 64 1.23 12.58 0.80
N ALA A 65 1.45 13.60 1.63
CA ALA A 65 2.08 13.44 2.93
C ALA A 65 1.34 12.41 3.82
N LEU A 66 0.01 12.33 3.69
CA LEU A 66 -0.79 11.31 4.42
C LEU A 66 -0.43 9.90 3.97
N TYR A 67 -0.37 9.68 2.65
CA TYR A 67 -0.03 8.38 2.10
C TYR A 67 1.42 8.01 2.37
N ASP A 68 2.35 8.94 2.21
CA ASP A 68 3.79 8.69 2.38
C ASP A 68 4.14 8.36 3.83
N ALA A 69 3.53 9.07 4.80
CA ALA A 69 3.68 8.76 6.21
C ALA A 69 3.19 7.34 6.54
N ALA A 70 2.02 6.94 6.03
CA ALA A 70 1.51 5.59 6.21
C ALA A 70 2.39 4.55 5.51
N PHE A 71 2.85 4.81 4.29
CA PHE A 71 3.70 3.87 3.55
C PHE A 71 5.01 3.60 4.28
N LYS A 72 5.60 4.64 4.90
CA LYS A 72 6.78 4.51 5.75
C LYS A 72 6.50 3.73 7.02
N ASP A 73 5.44 4.06 7.75
CA ASP A 73 5.11 3.41 9.02
C ASP A 73 4.81 1.91 8.85
N TYR A 74 4.00 1.56 7.84
CA TYR A 74 3.56 0.19 7.62
C TYR A 74 4.53 -0.66 6.81
N PHE A 75 5.27 -0.08 5.87
CA PHE A 75 6.11 -0.85 4.93
C PHE A 75 7.60 -0.50 4.96
N GLY A 76 8.00 0.47 5.79
CA GLY A 76 9.40 0.87 5.97
C GLY A 76 10.02 1.50 4.72
N GLN A 77 9.21 1.97 3.78
CA GLN A 77 9.66 2.52 2.49
C GLN A 77 9.17 3.94 2.31
N GLU A 78 9.94 4.73 1.55
CA GLU A 78 9.58 6.09 1.20
C GLU A 78 9.22 6.12 -0.29
N PRO A 79 7.98 6.49 -0.65
CA PRO A 79 7.62 6.70 -2.05
C PRO A 79 8.47 7.82 -2.69
N PRO A 80 8.67 7.80 -4.01
CA PRO A 80 9.34 8.91 -4.70
C PRO A 80 8.63 10.24 -4.41
N ALA A 81 9.42 11.29 -4.17
CA ALA A 81 8.89 12.62 -3.98
C ALA A 81 8.12 13.08 -5.23
N ARG A 82 6.88 13.55 -5.03
CA ARG A 82 6.06 14.10 -6.10
C ARG A 82 6.42 15.57 -6.28
N HIS A 83 6.76 15.95 -7.52
CA HIS A 83 7.16 17.32 -7.85
C HIS A 83 6.05 18.06 -8.61
N PRO A 84 5.80 19.35 -8.34
CA PRO A 84 4.88 20.15 -9.15
C PRO A 84 5.36 20.24 -10.60
N GLY A 85 4.44 20.16 -11.56
CA GLY A 85 4.74 20.34 -12.98
C GLY A 85 4.03 19.32 -13.87
N PHE A 86 4.31 19.40 -15.17
CA PHE A 86 3.86 18.37 -16.12
C PHE A 86 4.67 17.09 -15.93
N PRO A 87 4.10 15.91 -16.25
CA PRO A 87 4.86 14.66 -16.29
C PRO A 87 6.14 14.85 -17.11
N ALA A 88 7.28 14.45 -16.54
CA ALA A 88 8.53 14.40 -17.30
C ALA A 88 8.39 13.30 -18.36
N VAL A 89 8.66 13.66 -19.62
CA VAL A 89 8.70 12.71 -20.76
C VAL A 89 9.98 11.88 -20.70
#